data_AF-A0A2R7UC55-F1
#
_entry.id   AF-A0A2R7UC55-F1
#
_cell.length_a   1.000
_cell.length_b   1.000
_cell.length_c   1.000
_cell.angle_alpha   90.00
_cell.angle_beta   90.00
_cell.angle_gamma   90.00
#
_symmetry.space_group_name_H-M   'P 1'
#
loop_
_entity.id
_entity.type
_entity.pdbx_description
1 polymer ?
#
loop_
_entity_poly.entity_id
_entity_poly.type
_entity_poly.pdbx_seq_one_letter_code
_entity_poly.pdbx_strand_id
1 'polypeptide(L)'
;MPTENRSSNTDPRDVFIRLNPLGLSEEDLRKDSTGFEDPRIHSDYLLFLAGYRETHPEPQPHPEPIAWMVGTAFWWTKEEAERDAAATGLPIVGLGQMTDAGEAARLRIELGHMRDERDDLSAKLDRFYSRTHGIKNLAAIEELSEKLADRDALLTDISKRHWSGVDFDLPADLVDRIKALSASAEPNAPGVLPRAHDVNMFQRTAEPGAKS
;
A
#
# COMPACT_ATOMS: atom_id res chain seq x y z
N MET A 1 47.81 5.40 14.99
CA MET A 1 47.61 4.46 13.87
C MET A 1 46.65 5.10 12.89
N PRO A 2 47.04 5.44 11.65
CA PRO A 2 46.08 5.84 10.64
C PRO A 2 45.36 4.58 10.12
N THR A 3 44.04 4.53 10.26
CA THR A 3 43.19 3.51 9.63
C THR A 3 43.05 3.86 8.15
N GLU A 4 43.89 3.26 7.31
CA GLU A 4 43.73 3.28 5.86
C GLU A 4 42.51 2.43 5.48
N ASN A 5 41.34 3.07 5.40
CA ASN A 5 40.20 2.54 4.64
C ASN A 5 40.49 2.77 3.15
N ARG A 6 41.30 1.91 2.54
CA ARG A 6 41.50 1.88 1.08
C ARG A 6 41.29 0.46 0.56
N SER A 7 40.51 0.38 -0.52
CA SER A 7 40.25 -0.81 -1.36
C SER A 7 39.10 -1.73 -0.94
N SER A 8 37.87 -1.41 -1.37
CA SER A 8 36.97 -2.47 -1.88
C SER A 8 35.78 -2.01 -2.72
N ASN A 9 35.73 -0.76 -3.22
CA ASN A 9 34.62 -0.35 -4.09
C ASN A 9 35.09 0.59 -5.21
N THR A 10 36.18 0.20 -5.87
CA THR A 10 36.62 0.91 -7.09
C THR A 10 35.66 0.53 -8.21
N ASP A 11 34.93 1.51 -8.76
CA ASP A 11 34.06 1.31 -9.92
C ASP A 11 34.90 0.71 -11.08
N PRO A 12 34.50 -0.45 -11.65
CA PRO A 12 35.19 -1.04 -12.80
C PRO A 12 35.38 -0.06 -13.96
N ARG A 13 34.48 0.93 -14.11
CA ARG A 13 34.62 2.00 -15.12
C ARG A 13 35.82 2.91 -14.83
N ASP A 14 36.11 3.23 -13.58
CA ASP A 14 37.30 4.00 -13.20
C ASP A 14 38.58 3.21 -13.50
N VAL A 15 38.55 1.89 -13.31
CA VAL A 15 39.67 1.03 -13.66
C VAL A 15 39.89 1.01 -15.18
N PHE A 16 38.81 0.90 -15.96
CA PHE A 16 38.87 0.93 -17.42
C PHE A 16 39.44 2.25 -17.94
N ILE A 17 38.98 3.39 -17.42
CA ILE A 17 39.49 4.71 -17.79
C ILE A 17 40.96 4.86 -17.41
N ARG A 18 41.36 4.42 -16.21
CA ARG A 18 42.74 4.52 -15.75
C ARG A 18 43.69 3.64 -16.55
N LEU A 19 43.26 2.43 -16.92
CA LEU A 19 44.08 1.52 -17.73
C LEU A 19 44.12 1.96 -19.20
N ASN A 20 43.08 2.65 -19.67
CA ASN A 20 42.92 3.12 -21.04
C ASN A 20 43.47 2.13 -22.08
N PRO A 21 42.93 0.89 -22.13
CA PRO A 21 43.48 -0.17 -22.97
C PRO A 21 43.45 0.16 -24.47
N LEU A 22 42.66 1.16 -24.87
CA LEU A 22 42.45 1.59 -26.24
C LEU A 22 43.24 2.86 -26.61
N GLY A 23 43.94 3.48 -25.65
CA GLY A 23 44.73 4.70 -25.88
C GLY A 23 43.89 5.92 -26.28
N LEU A 24 42.64 5.99 -25.82
CA LEU A 24 41.66 7.01 -26.18
C LEU A 24 41.87 8.32 -25.40
N SER A 25 41.31 9.41 -25.93
CA SER A 25 41.36 10.71 -25.26
C SER A 25 40.35 10.79 -24.11
N GLU A 26 40.52 11.75 -23.19
CA GLU A 26 39.56 12.00 -22.10
C GLU A 26 38.17 12.39 -22.61
N GLU A 27 38.08 12.94 -23.83
CA GLU A 27 36.80 13.32 -24.45
C GLU A 27 36.00 12.11 -24.91
N ASP A 28 36.68 11.02 -25.29
CA ASP A 28 36.08 9.77 -25.73
C ASP A 28 35.68 8.88 -24.54
N LEU A 29 36.37 9.01 -23.40
CA LEU A 29 36.15 8.19 -22.20
C LEU A 29 35.04 8.75 -21.27
N ARG A 30 34.09 9.50 -21.82
CA ARG A 30 32.97 10.08 -21.05
C ARG A 30 31.98 9.01 -20.64
N LYS A 31 31.68 8.99 -19.33
CA LYS A 31 30.69 8.09 -18.74
C LYS A 31 29.29 8.65 -18.90
N ASP A 32 28.35 7.79 -19.26
CA ASP A 32 26.91 8.05 -19.20
C ASP A 32 26.23 7.13 -18.16
N SER A 33 24.90 7.15 -18.11
CA SER A 33 24.14 6.27 -17.22
C SER A 33 24.29 4.78 -17.56
N THR A 34 24.57 4.44 -18.82
CA THR A 34 24.63 3.05 -19.31
C THR A 34 26.04 2.44 -19.24
N GLY A 35 27.08 3.25 -19.30
CA GLY A 35 28.49 2.86 -19.27
C GLY A 35 29.41 3.96 -19.80
N PHE A 36 29.35 4.20 -21.12
CA PHE A 36 30.13 5.20 -21.86
C PHE A 36 29.27 5.80 -22.97
N GLU A 37 29.48 7.09 -23.28
CA GLU A 37 28.71 7.82 -24.30
C GLU A 37 28.87 7.23 -25.72
N ASP A 38 30.06 6.72 -26.08
CA ASP A 38 30.29 6.06 -27.37
C ASP A 38 29.91 4.56 -27.29
N PRO A 39 28.98 4.07 -28.14
CA PRO A 39 28.59 2.66 -28.18
C PRO A 39 29.75 1.68 -28.44
N ARG A 40 30.80 2.10 -29.16
CA ARG A 40 31.98 1.26 -29.44
C ARG A 40 32.80 1.05 -28.18
N ILE A 41 33.01 2.12 -27.42
CA ILE A 41 33.72 2.09 -26.13
C ILE A 41 32.91 1.31 -25.10
N HIS A 42 31.58 1.42 -25.14
CA HIS A 42 30.71 0.61 -24.30
C HIS A 42 30.90 -0.89 -24.55
N SER A 43 30.99 -1.32 -25.82
CA SER A 43 31.24 -2.73 -26.17
C SER A 43 32.59 -3.23 -25.64
N ASP A 44 33.65 -2.43 -25.79
CA ASP A 44 34.98 -2.78 -25.29
C ASP A 44 35.05 -2.78 -23.76
N TYR A 45 34.32 -1.88 -23.11
CA TYR A 45 34.13 -1.89 -21.67
C TYR A 45 33.43 -3.16 -21.20
N LEU A 46 32.44 -3.69 -21.93
CA LEU A 46 31.79 -4.96 -21.56
C LEU A 46 32.75 -6.15 -21.65
N LEU A 47 33.62 -6.19 -22.67
CA LEU A 47 34.68 -7.20 -22.79
C LEU A 47 35.69 -7.10 -21.65
N PHE A 48 36.12 -5.87 -21.31
CA PHE A 48 36.96 -5.63 -20.14
C PHE A 48 36.28 -6.08 -18.85
N LEU A 49 35.00 -5.72 -18.66
CA LEU A 49 34.23 -6.04 -17.47
C LEU A 49 34.07 -7.56 -17.29
N ALA A 50 33.92 -8.31 -18.38
CA ALA A 50 33.87 -9.77 -18.35
C ALA A 50 35.17 -10.36 -17.76
N GLY A 51 36.33 -9.95 -18.27
CA GLY A 51 37.63 -10.41 -17.74
C GLY A 51 37.95 -9.84 -16.34
N TYR A 52 37.51 -8.62 -16.05
CA TYR A 52 37.67 -7.99 -14.75
C TYR A 52 36.90 -8.76 -13.67
N ARG A 53 35.64 -9.16 -13.94
CA ARG A 53 34.81 -9.97 -13.03
C ARG A 53 35.36 -11.37 -12.77
N GLU A 54 36.05 -11.94 -13.75
CA GLU A 54 36.69 -13.26 -13.61
C GLU A 54 37.88 -13.24 -12.64
N THR A 55 38.56 -12.09 -12.55
CA THR A 55 39.71 -11.85 -11.65
C THR A 55 39.33 -11.13 -10.34
N HIS A 56 38.17 -10.48 -10.31
CA HIS A 56 37.59 -9.79 -9.18
C HIS A 56 36.19 -10.36 -8.92
N PRO A 57 36.08 -11.51 -8.24
CA PRO A 57 34.78 -12.10 -7.95
C PRO A 57 33.92 -11.06 -7.25
N GLU A 58 32.76 -10.74 -7.83
CA GLU A 58 31.73 -9.97 -7.12
C GLU A 58 31.47 -10.66 -5.77
N PRO A 59 31.22 -9.90 -4.69
CA PRO A 59 30.94 -10.49 -3.39
C PRO A 59 29.82 -11.53 -3.56
N GLN A 60 30.19 -12.81 -3.43
CA GLN A 60 29.24 -13.89 -3.61
C GLN A 60 28.11 -13.69 -2.60
N PRO A 61 26.84 -13.95 -2.98
CA PRO A 61 25.76 -14.02 -2.00
C PRO A 61 26.15 -15.06 -0.95
N HIS A 62 26.52 -14.60 0.25
CA HIS A 62 27.09 -15.46 1.28
C HIS A 62 26.09 -16.58 1.63
N PRO A 63 26.50 -17.86 1.55
CA PRO A 63 25.67 -18.99 1.98
C PRO A 63 25.47 -19.01 3.50
N GLU A 64 26.20 -18.18 4.25
CA GLU A 64 26.09 -18.05 5.70
C GLU A 64 25.09 -16.95 6.10
N PRO A 65 24.42 -17.10 7.26
CA PRO A 65 23.58 -16.05 7.82
C PRO A 65 24.34 -14.72 7.93
N ILE A 66 23.71 -13.62 7.51
CA ILE A 66 24.28 -12.27 7.58
C ILE A 66 24.24 -11.76 9.04
N ALA A 67 23.32 -12.30 9.84
CA ALA A 67 23.24 -12.07 11.28
C ALA A 67 22.67 -13.31 11.99
N TRP A 68 22.80 -13.33 13.31
CA TRP A 68 22.24 -14.33 14.20
C TRP A 68 21.38 -13.63 15.27
N MET A 69 20.19 -14.16 15.54
CA MET A 69 19.30 -13.67 16.58
C MET A 69 19.27 -14.63 17.76
N VAL A 70 19.40 -14.11 18.97
CA VAL A 70 19.23 -14.85 20.23
C VAL A 70 18.18 -14.12 21.05
N GLY A 71 17.00 -14.73 21.19
CA GLY A 71 15.84 -14.04 21.78
C GLY A 71 15.43 -12.82 20.95
N THR A 72 15.70 -11.62 21.48
CA THR A 72 15.47 -10.33 20.79
C THR A 72 16.76 -9.59 20.43
N ALA A 73 17.93 -10.16 20.75
CA ALA A 73 19.23 -9.58 20.46
C ALA A 73 19.74 -10.06 19.09
N PHE A 74 20.54 -9.22 18.42
CA PHE A 74 21.13 -9.50 17.12
C PHE A 74 22.67 -9.46 17.20
N TRP A 75 23.31 -10.40 16.54
CA TRP A 75 24.76 -10.59 16.50
C TRP A 75 25.22 -10.70 15.05
N TRP A 76 26.30 -10.02 14.71
CA TRP A 76 26.90 -10.05 13.36
C TRP A 76 27.99 -11.11 13.24
N THR A 77 28.28 -11.83 14.33
CA THR A 77 29.19 -12.97 14.38
C THR A 77 28.49 -14.14 15.05
N LYS A 78 28.79 -15.36 14.58
CA LYS A 78 28.17 -16.58 15.10
C LYS A 78 28.62 -16.86 16.52
N GLU A 79 29.88 -16.59 16.83
CA GLU A 79 30.51 -16.87 18.11
C GLU A 79 29.93 -16.01 19.24
N GLU A 80 29.54 -14.76 18.94
CA GLU A 80 28.84 -13.90 19.90
C GLU A 80 27.43 -14.40 20.17
N ALA A 81 26.71 -14.83 19.13
CA ALA A 81 25.41 -15.46 19.30
C ALA A 81 25.48 -16.76 20.10
N GLU A 82 26.51 -17.59 19.89
CA GLU A 82 26.72 -18.82 20.66
C GLU A 82 27.00 -18.55 22.13
N ARG A 83 27.80 -17.52 22.43
CA ARG A 83 28.07 -17.10 23.82
C ARG A 83 26.82 -16.58 24.51
N ASP A 84 26.04 -15.75 23.81
CA ASP A 84 24.81 -15.17 24.35
C ASP A 84 23.71 -16.22 24.52
N ALA A 85 23.59 -17.17 23.59
CA ALA A 85 22.71 -18.32 23.71
C ALA A 85 23.11 -19.24 24.88
N ALA A 86 24.41 -19.45 25.10
CA ALA A 86 24.89 -20.20 26.26
C ALA A 86 24.60 -19.49 27.59
N ALA A 87 24.62 -18.15 27.61
CA ALA A 87 24.34 -17.35 28.80
C ALA A 87 22.83 -17.24 29.09
N THR A 88 22.00 -17.09 28.06
CA THR A 88 20.55 -16.88 28.17
C THR A 88 19.73 -18.17 28.11
N GLY A 89 20.30 -19.24 27.55
CA GLY A 89 19.61 -20.50 27.26
C GLY A 89 18.63 -20.39 26.08
N LEU A 90 18.68 -19.31 25.29
CA LEU A 90 17.78 -19.07 24.17
C LEU A 90 18.36 -19.64 22.86
N PRO A 91 17.50 -20.13 21.94
CA PRO A 91 17.96 -20.67 20.66
C PRO A 91 18.54 -19.59 19.76
N ILE A 92 19.56 -19.97 18.97
CA ILE A 92 20.15 -19.12 17.93
C ILE A 92 19.36 -19.30 16.63
N VAL A 93 18.88 -18.21 16.05
CA VAL A 93 18.22 -18.18 14.75
C VAL A 93 19.14 -17.49 13.75
N GLY A 94 19.59 -18.21 12.72
CA GLY A 94 20.34 -17.63 11.61
C GLY A 94 19.43 -16.78 10.73
N LEU A 95 19.75 -15.50 10.59
CA LEU A 95 19.10 -14.57 9.68
C LEU A 95 19.96 -14.43 8.42
N GLY A 96 19.65 -15.26 7.43
CA GLY A 96 20.25 -15.23 6.10
C GLY A 96 19.34 -14.58 5.06
N GLN A 97 19.73 -14.67 3.79
CA GLN A 97 18.87 -14.24 2.69
C GLN A 97 17.50 -14.93 2.81
N MET A 98 16.42 -14.16 2.69
CA MET A 98 15.08 -14.70 2.50
C MET A 98 15.08 -15.46 1.18
N THR A 99 15.32 -16.77 1.24
CA THR A 99 15.55 -17.65 0.08
C THR A 99 14.34 -17.81 -0.81
N ASP A 100 13.19 -17.21 -0.46
CA ASP A 100 11.98 -17.31 -1.26
C ASP A 100 11.75 -16.09 -2.16
N ALA A 101 12.73 -15.82 -3.02
CA ALA A 101 12.55 -14.90 -4.14
C ALA A 101 11.40 -15.36 -5.06
N GLY A 102 11.06 -16.66 -5.07
CA GLY A 102 9.96 -17.26 -5.81
C GLY A 102 8.59 -16.90 -5.24
N GLU A 103 8.38 -17.04 -3.93
CA GLU A 103 7.19 -16.54 -3.22
C GLU A 103 7.09 -15.03 -3.31
N ALA A 104 8.21 -14.30 -3.18
CA ALA A 104 8.20 -12.85 -3.40
C ALA A 104 7.79 -12.47 -4.84
N ALA A 105 8.17 -13.26 -5.86
CA ALA A 105 7.73 -13.05 -7.23
C ALA A 105 6.24 -13.39 -7.43
N ARG A 106 5.76 -14.49 -6.83
CA ARG A 106 4.34 -14.88 -6.85
C ARG A 106 3.46 -13.84 -6.16
N LEU A 107 3.86 -13.39 -4.97
CA LEU A 107 3.15 -12.36 -4.21
C LEU A 107 3.14 -11.02 -4.94
N ARG A 108 4.19 -10.67 -5.69
CA ARG A 108 4.20 -9.46 -6.54
C ARG A 108 3.18 -9.54 -7.67
N ILE A 109 3.02 -10.71 -8.28
CA ILE A 109 2.01 -10.94 -9.34
C ILE A 109 0.60 -10.87 -8.73
N GLU A 110 0.37 -11.52 -7.60
CA GLU A 110 -0.92 -11.50 -6.90
C GLU A 110 -1.30 -10.09 -6.42
N LEU A 111 -0.35 -9.32 -5.90
CA LEU A 111 -0.56 -7.90 -5.57
C LEU A 111 -0.89 -7.05 -6.80
N GLY A 112 -0.33 -7.38 -7.97
CA GLY A 112 -0.70 -6.77 -9.24
C GLY A 112 -2.17 -6.99 -9.56
N HIS A 113 -2.62 -8.24 -9.50
CA HIS A 113 -4.02 -8.59 -9.73
C HIS A 113 -4.99 -7.92 -8.74
N MET A 114 -4.67 -7.92 -7.45
CA MET A 114 -5.52 -7.23 -6.46
C MET A 114 -5.58 -5.73 -6.67
N ARG A 115 -4.49 -5.12 -7.16
CA ARG A 115 -4.47 -3.69 -7.48
C ARG A 115 -5.36 -3.38 -8.69
N ASP A 116 -5.32 -4.22 -9.72
CA ASP A 116 -6.18 -4.09 -10.90
C ASP A 116 -7.65 -4.26 -10.52
N GLU A 117 -8.00 -5.26 -9.69
CA GLU A 117 -9.35 -5.45 -9.17
C GLU A 117 -9.85 -4.25 -8.36
N ARG A 118 -8.98 -3.67 -7.53
CA ARG A 118 -9.30 -2.46 -6.77
C ARG A 118 -9.58 -1.29 -7.71
N ASP A 119 -8.77 -1.11 -8.74
CA ASP A 119 -8.92 0.00 -9.68
C ASP A 119 -10.19 -0.16 -10.53
N ASP A 120 -10.53 -1.37 -10.93
CA ASP A 120 -11.79 -1.70 -11.58
C ASP A 120 -13.01 -1.47 -10.68
N LEU A 121 -12.92 -1.85 -9.41
CA LEU A 121 -13.97 -1.62 -8.43
C LEU A 121 -14.15 -0.12 -8.16
N SER A 122 -13.04 0.61 -8.04
CA SER A 122 -13.03 2.07 -7.89
C SER A 122 -13.72 2.73 -9.09
N ALA A 123 -13.38 2.32 -10.32
CA ALA A 123 -14.02 2.85 -11.52
C ALA A 123 -15.51 2.49 -11.63
N LYS A 124 -15.93 1.31 -11.13
CA LYS A 124 -17.35 0.94 -11.02
C LYS A 124 -18.07 1.80 -9.99
N LEU A 125 -17.44 2.05 -8.85
CA LEU A 125 -18.00 2.86 -7.77
C LEU A 125 -18.16 4.31 -8.21
N ASP A 126 -17.16 4.86 -8.88
CA ASP A 126 -17.19 6.22 -9.42
C ASP A 126 -18.29 6.37 -10.49
N ARG A 127 -18.45 5.37 -11.37
CA ARG A 127 -19.57 5.30 -12.32
C ARG A 127 -20.92 5.19 -11.61
N PHE A 128 -21.02 4.41 -10.53
CA PHE A 128 -22.25 4.24 -9.77
C PHE A 128 -22.68 5.53 -9.07
N TYR A 129 -21.75 6.20 -8.39
CA TYR A 129 -22.02 7.47 -7.73
C TYR A 129 -22.26 8.61 -8.73
N SER A 130 -21.56 8.63 -9.87
CA SER A 130 -21.76 9.65 -10.91
C SER A 130 -23.07 9.48 -11.68
N ARG A 131 -23.54 8.25 -11.92
CA ARG A 131 -24.67 8.00 -12.83
C ARG A 131 -26.03 8.39 -12.26
N THR A 132 -26.25 8.27 -10.95
CA THR A 132 -27.59 8.55 -10.36
C THR A 132 -27.61 8.81 -8.86
N HIS A 133 -26.64 8.31 -8.10
CA HIS A 133 -26.77 8.30 -6.63
C HIS A 133 -26.12 9.51 -5.95
N GLY A 134 -25.05 10.09 -6.49
CA GLY A 134 -24.42 11.28 -5.90
C GLY A 134 -25.33 12.51 -5.90
N ILE A 135 -25.98 12.80 -7.02
CA ILE A 135 -26.87 13.96 -7.17
C ILE A 135 -28.18 13.76 -6.37
N LYS A 136 -28.78 12.56 -6.41
CA LYS A 136 -30.02 12.28 -5.68
C LYS A 136 -29.81 12.24 -4.17
N ASN A 137 -28.70 11.67 -3.70
CA ASN A 137 -28.40 11.64 -2.27
C ASN A 137 -28.07 13.03 -1.75
N LEU A 138 -27.35 13.86 -2.51
CA LEU A 138 -27.07 15.24 -2.09
C LEU A 138 -28.36 16.05 -1.98
N ALA A 139 -29.24 15.98 -2.98
CA ALA A 139 -30.54 16.65 -2.92
C ALA A 139 -31.41 16.15 -1.75
N ALA A 140 -31.40 14.84 -1.48
CA ALA A 140 -32.13 14.28 -0.33
C ALA A 140 -31.52 14.72 1.01
N ILE A 141 -30.20 14.86 1.11
CA ILE A 141 -29.52 15.36 2.31
C ILE A 141 -29.84 16.85 2.54
N GLU A 142 -29.87 17.66 1.48
CA GLU A 142 -30.25 19.07 1.55
C GLU A 142 -31.72 19.21 2.02
N GLU A 143 -32.64 18.45 1.44
CA GLU A 143 -34.05 18.44 1.84
C GLU A 143 -34.23 18.02 3.31
N LEU A 144 -33.53 16.98 3.76
CA LEU A 144 -33.56 16.57 5.17
C LEU A 144 -32.95 17.62 6.10
N SER A 145 -31.92 18.34 5.65
CA SER A 145 -31.29 19.40 6.42
C SER A 145 -32.21 20.61 6.59
N GLU A 146 -32.94 20.99 5.54
CA GLU A 146 -33.97 22.04 5.61
C GLU A 146 -35.09 21.66 6.59
N LYS A 147 -35.58 20.41 6.51
CA LYS A 147 -36.58 19.88 7.44
C LYS A 147 -36.10 19.88 8.90
N LEU A 148 -34.82 19.60 9.15
CA LEU A 148 -34.23 19.69 10.49
C LEU A 148 -34.17 21.13 10.99
N ALA A 149 -33.83 22.10 10.13
CA ALA A 149 -33.80 23.51 10.49
C ALA A 149 -35.20 24.03 10.86
N ASP A 150 -36.23 23.65 10.10
CA ASP A 150 -37.63 24.00 10.38
C ASP A 150 -38.09 23.42 11.72
N ARG A 151 -37.76 22.15 11.99
CA ARG A 151 -38.07 21.52 13.28
C ARG A 151 -37.42 22.26 14.45
N ASP A 152 -36.15 22.62 14.32
CA ASP A 152 -35.41 23.27 15.39
C ASP A 152 -35.91 24.71 15.64
N ALA A 153 -36.35 25.41 14.59
CA ALA A 153 -37.05 26.70 14.72
C ALA A 153 -38.38 26.56 15.47
N LEU A 154 -39.17 25.52 15.16
CA LEU A 154 -40.43 25.24 15.85
C LEU A 154 -40.23 24.87 17.31
N LEU A 155 -39.24 24.03 17.63
CA LEU A 155 -38.89 23.70 19.01
C LEU A 155 -38.46 24.95 19.79
N THR A 156 -37.75 25.87 19.14
CA THR A 156 -37.36 27.15 19.73
C THR A 156 -38.58 28.04 20.00
N ASP A 157 -39.55 28.10 19.09
CA ASP A 157 -40.78 28.87 19.29
C ASP A 157 -41.65 28.28 20.40
N ILE A 158 -41.81 26.95 20.45
CA ILE A 158 -42.51 26.24 21.52
C ILE A 158 -41.85 26.52 22.88
N SER A 159 -40.52 26.44 22.95
CA SER A 159 -39.75 26.73 24.17
C SER A 159 -39.95 28.18 24.64
N LYS A 160 -39.95 29.16 23.73
CA LYS A 160 -40.22 30.58 24.05
C LYS A 160 -41.63 30.78 24.59
N ARG A 161 -42.64 30.16 23.96
CA ARG A 161 -44.04 30.26 24.40
C ARG A 161 -44.26 29.60 25.77
N HIS A 162 -43.62 28.46 26.01
CA HIS A 162 -43.62 27.79 27.31
C HIS A 162 -42.97 28.64 28.42
N TRP A 163 -41.90 29.38 28.10
CA TRP A 163 -41.26 30.30 29.04
C TRP A 163 -42.06 31.59 29.32
N SER A 164 -43.01 31.96 28.46
CA SER A 164 -43.86 33.16 28.63
C SER A 164 -45.11 32.97 29.52
N GLY A 165 -45.36 31.76 30.04
CA GLY A 165 -46.44 31.52 31.03
C GLY A 165 -47.86 31.62 30.47
N VAL A 166 -48.05 31.43 29.16
CA VAL A 166 -49.38 31.29 28.55
C VAL A 166 -49.82 29.83 28.70
N ASP A 167 -50.96 29.59 29.36
CA ASP A 167 -51.53 28.25 29.54
C ASP A 167 -51.59 27.49 28.20
N PHE A 168 -51.06 26.27 28.21
CA PHE A 168 -50.78 25.47 27.03
C PHE A 168 -52.06 24.78 26.52
N ASP A 169 -52.83 25.48 25.70
CA ASP A 169 -53.61 24.81 24.65
C ASP A 169 -52.76 24.83 23.40
N LEU A 170 -52.12 23.71 23.06
CA LEU A 170 -51.41 23.59 21.78
C LEU A 170 -52.47 23.80 20.68
N PRO A 171 -52.40 24.88 19.88
CA PRO A 171 -53.42 25.12 18.86
C PRO A 171 -53.46 23.89 17.95
N ALA A 172 -54.67 23.35 17.71
CA ALA A 172 -54.85 22.08 17.01
C ALA A 172 -54.11 22.02 15.65
N ASP A 173 -53.98 23.17 14.98
CA ASP A 173 -53.23 23.27 13.73
C ASP A 173 -51.74 22.89 13.86
N LEU A 174 -51.15 23.14 15.03
CA LEU A 174 -49.73 22.91 15.27
C LEU A 174 -49.48 21.44 15.56
N VAL A 175 -50.39 20.78 16.28
CA VAL A 175 -50.37 19.32 16.48
C VAL A 175 -50.49 18.59 15.13
N ASP A 176 -51.41 19.05 14.28
CA ASP A 176 -51.63 18.46 12.96
C ASP A 176 -50.43 18.67 12.04
N ARG A 177 -49.78 19.84 12.10
CA ARG A 177 -48.53 20.13 11.36
C ARG A 177 -47.33 19.32 11.86
N ILE A 178 -47.17 19.16 13.17
CA ILE A 178 -46.09 18.32 13.74
C ILE A 178 -46.31 16.86 13.33
N LYS A 179 -47.55 16.36 13.42
CA LYS A 179 -47.88 14.99 12.99
C LYS A 179 -47.65 14.78 11.50
N ALA A 180 -48.01 15.73 10.64
CA ALA A 180 -47.77 15.65 9.21
C ALA A 180 -46.26 15.59 8.88
N LEU A 181 -45.44 16.38 9.57
CA LEU A 181 -43.99 16.36 9.42
C LEU A 181 -43.36 15.07 9.95
N SER A 182 -43.83 14.55 11.09
CA SER A 182 -43.37 13.26 11.62
C SER A 182 -43.79 12.07 10.75
N ALA A 183 -45.01 12.07 10.19
CA ALA A 183 -45.47 11.03 9.27
C ALA A 183 -44.71 11.04 7.93
N SER A 184 -44.22 12.21 7.49
CA SER A 184 -43.36 12.33 6.31
C SER A 184 -41.89 11.97 6.58
N ALA A 185 -41.50 11.79 7.85
CA ALA A 185 -40.14 11.42 8.27
C ALA A 185 -39.97 9.91 8.46
N GLU A 186 -41.03 9.11 8.38
CA GLU A 186 -40.89 7.67 8.19
C GLU A 186 -40.31 7.45 6.80
N PRO A 187 -39.14 6.80 6.67
CA PRO A 187 -38.62 6.47 5.36
C PRO A 187 -39.65 5.57 4.70
N ASN A 188 -40.24 6.04 3.60
CA ASN A 188 -41.10 5.23 2.76
C ASN A 188 -40.21 4.12 2.20
N ALA A 189 -40.10 3.00 2.93
CA ALA A 189 -39.11 1.98 2.68
C ALA A 189 -39.32 1.42 1.27
N PRO A 190 -38.39 1.66 0.32
CA PRO A 190 -38.31 0.79 -0.83
C PRO A 190 -37.88 -0.57 -0.29
N GLY A 191 -38.64 -1.62 -0.63
CA GLY A 191 -38.61 -2.92 0.02
C GLY A 191 -37.23 -3.45 0.40
N VAL A 192 -37.19 -4.06 1.60
CA VAL A 192 -36.24 -5.09 2.04
C VAL A 192 -34.80 -4.83 1.56
N LEU A 193 -34.02 -4.11 2.38
CA LEU A 193 -32.57 -4.23 2.34
C LEU A 193 -32.23 -5.73 2.47
N PRO A 194 -31.44 -6.32 1.54
CA PRO A 194 -30.99 -7.68 1.73
C PRO A 194 -30.19 -7.71 3.03
N ARG A 195 -30.49 -8.68 3.90
CA ARG A 195 -29.71 -8.92 5.12
C ARG A 195 -28.23 -8.99 4.73
N ALA A 196 -27.36 -8.44 5.56
CA ALA A 196 -25.91 -8.39 5.39
C ALA A 196 -25.20 -9.77 5.30
N HIS A 197 -25.94 -10.86 5.04
CA HIS A 197 -25.43 -12.21 4.79
C HIS A 197 -25.53 -12.67 3.33
N ASP A 198 -26.16 -11.89 2.43
CA ASP A 198 -26.32 -12.30 1.01
C ASP A 198 -25.39 -11.56 0.04
N VAL A 199 -24.22 -11.11 0.49
CA VAL A 199 -23.11 -10.78 -0.43
C VAL A 199 -22.34 -12.06 -0.73
N ASN A 200 -22.97 -12.98 -1.47
CA ASN A 200 -22.24 -14.08 -2.09
C ASN A 200 -21.75 -13.64 -3.47
N MET A 201 -20.75 -12.73 -3.49
CA MET A 201 -20.15 -12.24 -4.75
C MET A 201 -18.91 -13.06 -5.18
N PHE A 202 -18.78 -14.30 -4.72
CA PHE A 202 -17.79 -15.26 -5.21
C PHE A 202 -18.40 -16.66 -5.35
N GLN A 203 -19.28 -16.85 -6.35
CA GLN A 203 -19.44 -18.18 -6.91
C GLN A 203 -18.17 -18.50 -7.73
N ARG A 204 -17.19 -19.13 -7.06
CA ARG A 204 -16.17 -19.93 -7.73
C ARG A 204 -16.90 -21.02 -8.52
N THR A 205 -16.91 -20.92 -9.84
CA THR A 205 -17.15 -22.08 -10.71
C THR A 205 -15.96 -23.01 -10.57
N ALA A 206 -16.02 -23.90 -9.58
CA ALA A 206 -15.19 -25.09 -9.53
C ALA A 206 -15.84 -26.14 -10.44
N GLU A 207 -15.29 -26.35 -11.64
CA GLU A 207 -15.55 -27.59 -12.35
C GLU A 207 -14.74 -28.71 -11.70
N PRO A 208 -15.36 -29.84 -11.29
CA PRO A 208 -14.64 -30.99 -10.79
C PRO A 208 -14.13 -31.83 -11.97
N GLY A 209 -12.83 -32.13 -11.94
CA GLY A 209 -12.27 -33.19 -12.76
C GLY A 209 -12.99 -34.51 -12.50
N ALA A 210 -13.53 -35.11 -13.56
CA ALA A 210 -13.94 -36.51 -13.58
C ALA A 210 -12.92 -37.29 -14.41
N LYS A 211 -12.27 -38.22 -13.72
CA LYS A 211 -11.44 -39.30 -14.26
C LYS A 211 -12.23 -40.09 -15.31
N SER A 212 -11.57 -40.42 -16.42
CA SER A 212 -11.48 -41.81 -16.90
C SER A 212 -10.35 -41.96 -17.90
#